data_AF-A0A2H3CJZ1-F1
#
_entry.id   AF-A0A2H3CJZ1-F1
#
_cell.length_a   1.000
_cell.length_b   1.000
_cell.length_c   1.000
_cell.angle_alpha   90.00
_cell.angle_beta   90.00
_cell.angle_gamma   90.00
#
_symmetry.space_group_name_H-M   'P 1'
#
loop_
_entity.id
_entity.type
_entity.pdbx_description
1 polymer ?
#
loop_
_entity_poly.entity_id
_entity_poly.type
_entity_poly.pdbx_seq_one_letter_code
_entity_poly.pdbx_strand_id
1 'polypeptide(L)'
;MSFVSRIWRLIRHPTGFVGRDLEGNMFFERHNPLPEVRRTKRTVKYRNPGDMWLYIGGPKRLPVQWSAWLSHTRPDPPTLQELQIDLARQERVLRNAALIEARDREEHLRVSSGLEPGVIPSQAAQASDTRLGKPQEHGETASPVSSPPPAAREDSGPKSLPAMPSQDKYEPEPWAPKARLRGQ
;
A
#
# COMPACT_ATOMS: atom_id res chain seq x y z
N MET A 1 1.07 28.77 49.87
CA MET A 1 2.46 28.66 49.37
C MET A 1 2.57 27.64 48.22
N SER A 2 2.27 28.01 46.96
CA SER A 2 2.66 27.18 45.79
C SER A 2 2.42 27.83 44.42
N PHE A 3 2.58 29.16 44.31
CA PHE A 3 2.58 29.82 43.00
C PHE A 3 3.87 29.47 42.23
N VAL A 4 5.00 29.43 42.93
CA VAL A 4 6.30 29.08 42.34
C VAL A 4 6.33 27.64 41.84
N SER A 5 5.76 26.67 42.58
CA SER A 5 5.73 25.27 42.14
C SER A 5 4.80 25.04 40.93
N ARG A 6 3.70 25.80 40.79
CA ARG A 6 2.83 25.78 39.60
C ARG A 6 3.52 26.38 38.38
N ILE A 7 4.22 27.51 38.56
CA ILE A 7 4.99 28.15 37.48
C ILE A 7 6.14 27.23 37.05
N TRP A 8 6.81 26.57 38.00
CA TRP A 8 7.84 25.57 37.71
C TRP A 8 7.27 24.31 37.04
N ARG A 9 6.04 23.89 37.38
CA ARG A 9 5.35 22.75 36.73
C ARG A 9 4.90 23.09 35.30
N LEU A 10 4.59 24.35 35.00
CA LEU A 10 4.29 24.85 33.64
C LEU A 10 5.55 24.99 32.78
N ILE A 11 6.70 25.30 33.40
CA ILE A 11 7.97 25.52 32.69
C ILE A 11 8.78 24.22 32.53
N ARG A 12 8.59 23.22 33.42
CA ARG A 12 9.41 22.00 33.48
C ARG A 12 8.74 20.73 32.95
N HIS A 13 7.54 20.81 32.39
CA HIS A 13 6.84 19.65 31.83
C HIS A 13 6.12 19.95 30.49
N PRO A 14 6.74 19.67 29.33
CA PRO A 14 5.97 19.33 28.13
C PRO A 14 5.42 17.90 28.29
N THR A 15 4.60 17.64 29.31
CA THR A 15 4.07 16.30 29.59
C THR A 15 3.13 15.90 28.46
N GLY A 16 3.62 14.98 27.63
CA GLY A 16 2.93 14.50 26.44
C GLY A 16 3.75 14.56 25.16
N PHE A 17 5.04 14.90 25.16
CA PHE A 17 5.85 14.79 23.93
C PHE A 17 5.86 13.35 23.42
N VAL A 18 5.49 13.18 22.16
CA VAL A 18 5.37 11.86 21.51
C VAL A 18 6.50 11.65 20.51
N GLY A 19 6.77 12.66 19.69
CA GLY A 19 7.79 12.55 18.67
C GLY A 19 7.92 13.80 17.81
N ARG A 20 8.78 13.70 16.81
CA ARG A 20 9.02 14.73 15.80
C ARG A 20 8.93 14.13 14.40
N ASP A 21 8.59 14.96 13.43
CA ASP A 21 8.70 14.59 12.02
C ASP A 21 10.11 14.91 11.45
N LEU A 22 10.26 14.71 10.15
CA LEU A 22 11.50 15.00 9.42
C LEU A 22 11.76 16.50 9.26
N GLU A 23 10.72 17.33 9.32
CA GLU A 23 10.81 18.79 9.21
C GLU A 23 11.17 19.47 10.56
N GLY A 24 11.03 18.73 11.65
CA GLY A 24 11.30 19.17 13.01
C GLY A 24 10.08 19.71 13.76
N ASN A 25 8.87 19.46 13.25
CA ASN A 25 7.63 19.72 13.99
C ASN A 25 7.52 18.72 15.14
N MET A 26 7.03 19.20 16.28
CA MET A 26 6.91 18.41 17.51
C MET A 26 5.46 18.04 17.78
N PHE A 27 5.21 16.79 18.14
CA PHE A 27 3.88 16.25 18.37
C PHE A 27 3.68 15.91 19.84
N PHE A 28 2.50 16.24 20.36
CA PHE A 28 2.16 16.07 21.76
C PHE A 28 0.79 15.41 21.93
N GLU A 29 0.68 14.50 22.89
CA GLU A 29 -0.56 13.87 23.33
C GLU A 29 -0.79 14.14 24.81
N ARG A 30 -1.97 14.67 25.15
CA ARG A 30 -2.34 15.01 26.52
C ARG A 30 -3.70 14.42 26.85
N HIS A 31 -3.85 13.91 28.07
CA HIS A 31 -5.15 13.53 28.59
C HIS A 31 -6.05 14.76 28.71
N ASN A 32 -7.34 14.59 28.45
CA ASN A 32 -8.31 15.67 28.67
C ASN A 32 -8.48 15.87 30.19
N PRO A 33 -8.37 17.11 30.71
CA PRO A 33 -8.64 17.37 32.13
C PRO A 33 -10.11 17.12 32.52
N LEU A 34 -11.04 17.13 31.56
CA LEU A 34 -12.45 16.85 31.81
C LEU A 34 -12.70 15.33 31.83
N PRO A 35 -13.20 14.75 32.94
CA PRO A 35 -13.37 13.31 33.09
C PRO A 35 -14.45 12.72 32.15
N GLU A 36 -15.38 13.54 31.66
CA GLU A 36 -16.43 13.11 30.73
C GLU A 36 -15.90 12.78 29.32
N VAL A 37 -14.78 13.40 28.92
CA VAL A 37 -14.22 13.22 27.58
C VAL A 37 -13.07 12.23 27.64
N ARG A 38 -13.36 10.97 27.26
CA ARG A 38 -12.36 9.89 27.24
C ARG A 38 -11.24 10.06 26.21
N ARG A 39 -11.41 10.95 25.22
CA ARG A 39 -10.45 11.11 24.11
C ARG A 39 -9.28 12.01 24.52
N THR A 40 -8.05 11.55 24.28
CA THR A 40 -6.82 12.34 24.44
C THR A 40 -6.79 13.48 23.43
N LYS A 41 -6.19 14.61 23.81
CA LYS A 41 -5.93 15.74 22.93
C LYS A 41 -4.56 15.58 22.28
N ARG A 42 -4.52 15.51 20.95
CA ARG A 42 -3.29 15.47 20.15
C ARG A 42 -3.06 16.84 19.52
N THR A 43 -1.85 17.38 19.63
CA THR A 43 -1.50 18.73 19.16
C THR A 43 -0.12 18.73 18.52
N VAL A 44 0.04 19.55 17.48
CA VAL A 44 1.34 19.81 16.83
C VAL A 44 1.88 21.18 17.24
N LYS A 45 3.18 21.26 17.48
CA LYS A 45 3.93 22.50 17.60
C LYS A 45 4.87 22.58 16.40
N TYR A 46 4.59 23.53 15.51
CA TYR A 46 5.41 23.78 14.34
C TYR A 46 6.79 24.29 14.74
N ARG A 47 7.81 23.92 13.95
CA ARG A 47 9.19 24.35 14.19
C ARG A 47 9.31 25.87 14.25
N ASN A 48 8.74 26.57 13.27
CA ASN A 48 8.62 28.03 13.28
C ASN A 48 7.15 28.41 13.49
N PRO A 49 6.85 29.41 14.35
CA PRO A 49 5.48 29.82 14.62
C PRO A 49 4.76 30.38 13.37
N GLY A 50 5.49 31.03 12.46
CA GLY A 50 4.95 31.55 11.21
C GLY A 50 4.53 30.47 10.21
N ASP A 51 5.05 29.25 10.31
CA ASP A 51 4.72 28.16 9.40
C ASP A 51 3.29 27.64 9.60
N MET A 52 2.65 27.92 10.75
CA MET A 52 1.29 27.48 11.04
C MET A 52 0.31 27.85 9.92
N TRP A 53 0.40 29.08 9.41
CA TRP A 53 -0.45 29.56 8.32
C TRP A 53 -0.19 28.83 7.00
N LEU A 54 1.05 28.39 6.76
CA LEU A 54 1.41 27.62 5.57
C LEU A 54 0.83 26.20 5.61
N TYR A 55 0.74 25.58 6.79
CA TYR A 55 0.12 24.26 6.93
C TYR A 55 -1.41 24.31 6.82
N ILE A 56 -2.03 25.35 7.40
CA ILE A 56 -3.49 25.53 7.36
C ILE A 56 -3.94 25.97 5.95
N GLY A 57 -3.24 26.92 5.35
CA GLY A 57 -3.57 27.47 4.03
C GLY A 57 -3.35 26.50 2.86
N GLY A 58 -2.61 25.41 3.08
CA GLY A 58 -2.36 24.38 2.08
C GLY A 58 -1.04 24.38 1.31
N PRO A 59 -0.19 25.44 1.32
CA PRO A 59 1.14 25.37 0.73
C PRO A 59 2.04 24.29 1.31
N LYS A 60 1.91 24.01 2.62
CA LYS A 60 2.63 22.92 3.30
C LYS A 60 1.64 21.89 3.83
N ARG A 61 2.07 20.61 3.85
CA ARG A 61 1.28 19.50 4.39
C ARG A 61 2.12 18.73 5.38
N LEU A 62 1.50 18.31 6.49
CA LEU A 62 2.12 17.38 7.41
C LEU A 62 2.23 15.99 6.75
N PRO A 63 3.21 15.16 7.15
CA PRO A 63 3.24 13.77 6.72
C PRO A 63 1.92 13.07 7.03
N VAL A 64 1.45 12.24 6.10
CA VAL A 64 0.13 11.60 6.17
C VAL A 64 -0.04 10.74 7.43
N GLN A 65 1.05 10.11 7.87
CA GLN A 65 1.05 9.27 9.07
C GLN A 65 0.82 10.12 10.33
N TRP A 66 1.41 11.32 10.40
CA TRP A 66 1.20 12.24 11.50
C TRP A 66 -0.19 12.87 11.46
N SER A 67 -0.73 13.18 10.27
CA SER A 67 -2.11 13.67 10.16
C SER A 67 -3.14 12.62 10.59
N ALA A 68 -2.94 11.35 10.21
CA ALA A 68 -3.77 10.21 10.65
C ALA A 68 -3.68 9.96 12.17
N TRP A 69 -2.50 10.18 12.76
CA TRP A 69 -2.35 10.14 14.21
C TRP A 69 -3.05 11.32 14.88
N LEU A 70 -2.93 12.54 14.37
CA LEU A 70 -3.63 13.72 14.90
C LEU A 70 -5.15 13.61 14.81
N SER A 71 -5.69 12.96 13.78
CA SER A 71 -7.13 12.69 13.62
C SER A 71 -7.63 11.53 14.49
N HIS A 72 -6.75 10.86 15.25
CA HIS A 72 -6.97 9.60 15.96
C HIS A 72 -7.48 8.46 15.08
N THR A 73 -7.25 8.52 13.77
CA THR A 73 -7.47 7.36 12.90
C THR A 73 -6.45 6.27 13.17
N ARG A 74 -5.23 6.68 13.57
CA ARG A 74 -4.15 5.78 13.99
C ARG A 74 -3.92 5.88 15.50
N PRO A 75 -3.83 4.75 16.25
CA PRO A 75 -3.56 4.78 17.68
C PRO A 75 -2.11 5.20 17.97
N ASP A 76 -1.15 4.51 17.34
CA ASP A 76 0.28 4.67 17.61
C ASP A 76 0.92 5.78 16.76
N PRO A 77 1.87 6.54 17.31
CA PRO A 77 2.59 7.55 16.54
C PRO A 77 3.49 6.90 15.48
N PRO A 78 3.71 7.58 14.35
CA PRO A 78 4.67 7.10 13.36
C PRO A 78 6.12 7.21 13.84
N THR A 79 6.96 6.32 13.33
CA THR A 79 8.41 6.35 13.59
C THR A 79 9.16 7.15 12.52
N LEU A 80 10.34 7.68 12.85
CA LEU A 80 11.15 8.41 11.86
C LEU A 80 11.54 7.55 10.65
N GLN A 81 11.86 6.29 10.88
CA GLN A 81 12.20 5.34 9.82
C GLN A 81 11.02 5.12 8.87
N GLU A 82 9.80 5.00 9.41
CA GLU A 82 8.59 4.87 8.62
C GLU A 82 8.38 6.08 7.70
N LEU A 83 8.60 7.30 8.21
CA LEU A 83 8.50 8.53 7.41
C LEU A 83 9.54 8.55 6.28
N GLN A 84 10.77 8.11 6.54
CA GLN A 84 11.82 8.03 5.52
C GLN A 84 11.49 7.01 4.43
N ILE A 85 10.97 5.84 4.82
CA ILE A 85 10.54 4.80 3.89
C ILE A 85 9.40 5.32 3.01
N ASP A 86 8.43 6.04 3.59
CA ASP A 86 7.33 6.59 2.82
C ASP A 86 7.78 7.69 1.84
N LEU A 87 8.73 8.54 2.21
CA LEU A 87 9.33 9.49 1.26
C LEU A 87 10.00 8.75 0.08
N ALA A 88 10.82 7.74 0.37
CA ALA A 88 11.45 6.95 -0.69
C ALA A 88 10.42 6.24 -1.58
N ARG A 89 9.28 5.80 -1.00
CA ARG A 89 8.17 5.24 -1.76
C ARG A 89 7.51 6.29 -2.66
N GLN A 90 7.25 7.50 -2.14
CA GLN A 90 6.66 8.59 -2.92
C GLN A 90 7.56 8.96 -4.11
N GLU A 91 8.87 9.06 -3.92
CA GLU A 91 9.83 9.32 -5.00
C GLU A 91 9.81 8.24 -6.09
N ARG A 92 9.72 6.96 -5.71
CA ARG A 92 9.60 5.84 -6.66
C ARG A 92 8.30 5.92 -7.46
N VAL A 93 7.18 6.22 -6.80
CA VAL A 93 5.87 6.36 -7.45
C VAL A 93 5.89 7.52 -8.44
N LEU A 94 6.43 8.67 -8.05
CA LEU A 94 6.55 9.83 -8.94
C LEU A 94 7.41 9.52 -10.16
N ARG A 95 8.54 8.82 -9.98
CA ARG A 95 9.38 8.37 -11.11
C ARG A 95 8.61 7.44 -12.05
N ASN A 96 7.93 6.45 -11.51
CA ASN A 96 7.16 5.49 -12.31
C ASN A 96 6.00 6.17 -13.04
N ALA A 97 5.30 7.09 -12.38
CA ALA A 97 4.24 7.88 -12.97
C ALA A 97 4.75 8.70 -14.16
N ALA A 98 5.92 9.34 -14.02
CA ALA A 98 6.54 10.10 -15.11
C ALA A 98 6.90 9.22 -16.32
N LEU A 99 7.36 7.98 -16.09
CA LEU A 99 7.66 7.03 -17.17
C LEU A 99 6.39 6.59 -17.91
N ILE A 100 5.31 6.32 -17.17
CA ILE A 100 4.01 5.96 -17.75
C ILE A 100 3.46 7.15 -18.54
N GLU A 101 3.49 8.36 -17.98
CA GLU A 101 3.01 9.55 -18.66
C GLU A 101 3.79 9.85 -19.95
N ALA A 102 5.10 9.61 -19.96
CA ALA A 102 5.90 9.74 -21.18
C ALA A 102 5.49 8.72 -22.25
N ARG A 103 5.29 7.45 -21.86
CA ARG A 103 4.81 6.40 -22.75
C ARG A 103 3.41 6.69 -23.29
N ASP A 104 2.49 7.07 -22.42
CA ASP A 104 1.11 7.41 -22.78
C ASP A 104 1.09 8.59 -23.75
N ARG A 105 1.96 9.59 -23.56
CA ARG A 105 2.10 10.72 -24.48
C ARG A 105 2.62 10.28 -25.85
N GLU A 106 3.60 9.39 -25.91
CA GLU A 106 4.12 8.83 -27.17
C GLU A 106 3.06 7.99 -27.90
N GLU A 107 2.35 7.13 -27.18
CA GLU A 107 1.27 6.31 -27.73
C GLU A 107 0.13 7.21 -28.25
N HIS A 108 -0.27 8.24 -27.49
CA HIS A 108 -1.27 9.21 -27.91
C HIS A 108 -0.86 9.97 -29.19
N LEU A 109 0.41 10.37 -29.30
CA LEU A 109 0.94 10.99 -30.52
C LEU A 109 0.91 10.01 -31.70
N ARG A 110 1.33 8.76 -31.51
CA ARG A 110 1.31 7.73 -32.56
C ARG A 110 -0.10 7.46 -33.09
N VAL A 111 -1.07 7.26 -32.19
CA VAL A 111 -2.48 7.06 -32.56
C VAL A 111 -3.02 8.30 -33.29
N SER A 112 -2.75 9.51 -32.78
CA SER A 112 -3.17 10.75 -33.46
C SER A 112 -2.53 10.96 -34.84
N SER A 113 -1.36 10.37 -35.08
CA SER A 113 -0.65 10.43 -36.37
C SER A 113 -1.06 9.34 -37.37
N GLY A 114 -1.96 8.42 -36.98
CA GLY A 114 -2.48 7.36 -37.86
C GLY A 114 -1.55 6.17 -38.07
N LEU A 115 -0.47 6.02 -37.28
CA LEU A 115 0.35 4.82 -37.25
C LEU A 115 -0.30 3.78 -36.32
N GLU A 116 -1.31 3.08 -36.83
CA GLU A 116 -1.98 1.98 -36.12
C GLU A 116 -1.01 0.81 -35.86
N PRO A 117 -0.81 0.34 -34.61
CA PRO A 117 -0.16 -0.93 -34.35
C PRO A 117 -1.09 -2.07 -34.75
N GLY A 118 -0.60 -2.92 -35.65
CA GLY A 118 -1.33 -4.05 -36.21
C GLY A 118 -2.02 -4.91 -35.16
N VAL A 119 -3.33 -5.09 -35.39
CA VAL A 119 -4.19 -6.18 -34.94
C VAL A 119 -3.36 -7.47 -34.79
N ILE A 120 -3.25 -8.02 -33.58
CA ILE A 120 -2.71 -9.37 -33.37
C ILE A 120 -3.83 -10.35 -33.76
N PRO A 121 -3.73 -11.12 -34.87
CA PRO A 121 -4.73 -12.14 -35.17
C PRO A 121 -4.40 -13.38 -34.35
N SER A 122 -5.32 -13.75 -33.45
CA SER A 122 -5.30 -15.05 -32.77
C SER A 122 -5.51 -16.16 -33.80
N GLN A 123 -4.42 -16.82 -34.22
CA GLN A 123 -4.48 -18.02 -35.05
C GLN A 123 -4.76 -19.23 -34.18
N ALA A 124 -6.03 -19.63 -34.12
CA ALA A 124 -6.41 -20.99 -33.77
C ALA A 124 -6.67 -21.75 -35.08
N ALA A 125 -5.91 -22.83 -35.28
CA ALA A 125 -6.37 -24.17 -35.71
C ALA A 125 -5.46 -24.86 -36.75
N GLN A 126 -5.25 -26.16 -36.46
CA GLN A 126 -4.98 -27.30 -37.36
C GLN A 126 -3.52 -27.72 -37.62
N ALA A 127 -3.12 -28.84 -36.99
CA ALA A 127 -2.81 -30.14 -37.65
C ALA A 127 -2.04 -31.03 -36.65
N SER A 128 -2.68 -32.02 -36.03
CA SER A 128 -2.77 -33.42 -36.49
C SER A 128 -1.50 -34.25 -36.26
N ASP A 129 -1.52 -34.95 -35.13
CA ASP A 129 -1.27 -36.39 -34.98
C ASP A 129 -0.26 -37.06 -35.94
N THR A 130 0.88 -37.49 -35.39
CA THR A 130 1.59 -38.70 -35.86
C THR A 130 2.32 -39.34 -34.68
N ARG A 131 1.75 -40.45 -34.20
CA ARG A 131 2.39 -41.45 -33.33
C ARG A 131 3.46 -42.23 -34.12
N LEU A 132 4.64 -42.43 -33.55
CA LEU A 132 5.37 -43.72 -33.64
C LEU A 132 6.53 -43.81 -32.64
N GLY A 133 6.61 -44.93 -31.91
CA GLY A 133 7.89 -45.47 -31.40
C GLY A 133 8.11 -45.48 -29.88
N LYS A 134 7.80 -46.62 -29.24
CA LYS A 134 8.21 -47.03 -27.88
C LYS A 134 9.52 -47.89 -27.99
N PRO A 135 10.07 -48.47 -26.91
CA PRO A 135 11.20 -48.03 -26.08
C PRO A 135 12.40 -49.00 -26.11
N GLN A 136 13.53 -48.67 -25.47
CA GLN A 136 14.52 -49.62 -24.89
C GLN A 136 15.66 -48.81 -24.23
N GLU A 137 16.44 -49.24 -23.24
CA GLU A 137 16.36 -50.05 -22.01
C GLU A 137 17.83 -50.19 -21.53
N HIS A 138 18.06 -50.20 -20.20
CA HIS A 138 19.30 -50.65 -19.49
C HIS A 138 20.60 -49.82 -19.65
N GLY A 139 21.42 -49.57 -18.62
CA GLY A 139 21.42 -49.92 -17.20
C GLY A 139 22.76 -49.52 -16.54
N GLU A 140 22.75 -49.43 -15.20
CA GLU A 140 23.88 -49.71 -14.26
C GLU A 140 25.17 -48.84 -14.30
N THR A 141 25.86 -48.43 -13.22
CA THR A 141 25.77 -48.57 -11.74
C THR A 141 26.74 -47.52 -11.11
N ALA A 142 26.51 -47.14 -9.83
CA ALA A 142 27.51 -46.80 -8.79
C ALA A 142 27.20 -45.52 -7.96
N SER A 143 26.71 -45.74 -6.74
CA SER A 143 26.52 -44.81 -5.60
C SER A 143 27.80 -44.85 -4.70
N PRO A 144 28.02 -44.03 -3.61
CA PRO A 144 26.99 -43.52 -2.67
C PRO A 144 27.24 -42.23 -1.79
N VAL A 145 26.19 -41.87 -1.01
CA VAL A 145 26.15 -41.12 0.29
C VAL A 145 26.29 -39.57 0.24
N SER A 146 25.48 -38.68 0.85
CA SER A 146 24.50 -38.69 1.99
C SER A 146 23.52 -37.50 1.90
N SER A 147 22.21 -37.70 2.15
CA SER A 147 21.30 -36.80 2.91
C SER A 147 19.84 -37.36 3.01
N PRO A 148 19.07 -37.01 4.06
CA PRO A 148 17.92 -37.79 4.58
C PRO A 148 16.57 -37.52 3.85
N PRO A 149 15.49 -38.30 4.12
CA PRO A 149 14.39 -38.49 3.19
C PRO A 149 13.26 -37.45 3.35
N PRO A 150 12.63 -36.99 2.25
CA PRO A 150 11.27 -36.45 2.30
C PRO A 150 10.26 -37.58 2.01
N ALA A 151 9.20 -37.58 2.81
CA ALA A 151 8.08 -38.50 2.72
C ALA A 151 7.45 -38.56 1.30
N ALA A 152 7.06 -39.77 0.94
CA ALA A 152 6.08 -40.19 -0.06
C ALA A 152 5.57 -39.11 -1.03
N ARG A 153 6.08 -39.15 -2.28
CA ARG A 153 5.38 -38.56 -3.43
C ARG A 153 4.46 -39.63 -4.00
N GLU A 154 3.17 -39.52 -3.70
CA GLU A 154 2.13 -40.17 -4.48
C GLU A 154 2.01 -39.48 -5.84
N ASP A 155 1.98 -40.30 -6.88
CA ASP A 155 1.64 -39.93 -8.25
C ASP A 155 0.34 -39.12 -8.29
N SER A 156 0.40 -37.93 -8.87
CA SER A 156 -0.79 -37.34 -9.50
C SER A 156 -0.37 -36.72 -10.81
N GLY A 157 -0.92 -37.27 -11.91
CA GLY A 157 -0.78 -36.76 -13.27
C GLY A 157 -1.26 -35.31 -13.42
N PRO A 158 -1.18 -34.74 -14.63
CA PRO A 158 -1.44 -33.32 -14.84
C PRO A 158 -2.89 -32.99 -14.44
N LYS A 159 -3.05 -32.26 -13.33
CA LYS A 159 -4.33 -31.68 -12.92
C LYS A 159 -4.77 -30.71 -14.00
N SER A 160 -5.82 -31.09 -14.73
CA SER A 160 -6.52 -30.22 -15.67
C SER A 160 -6.97 -28.95 -14.94
N LEU A 161 -6.68 -27.80 -15.54
CA LEU A 161 -7.15 -26.51 -15.04
C LEU A 161 -8.70 -26.51 -14.98
N PRO A 162 -9.29 -25.85 -13.97
CA PRO A 162 -10.74 -25.75 -13.88
C PRO A 162 -11.31 -25.03 -15.10
N ALA A 163 -12.33 -25.63 -15.73
CA ALA A 163 -13.07 -25.00 -16.80
C ALA A 163 -13.79 -23.75 -16.28
N MET A 164 -13.38 -22.58 -16.76
CA MET A 164 -14.08 -21.33 -16.48
C MET A 164 -15.42 -21.34 -17.24
N PRO A 165 -16.54 -20.92 -16.63
CA PRO A 165 -17.79 -20.73 -17.36
C PRO A 165 -17.59 -19.65 -18.43
N SER A 166 -18.11 -19.90 -19.63
CA SER A 166 -18.03 -19.04 -20.80
C SER A 166 -18.55 -17.63 -20.51
N GLN A 167 -17.78 -16.60 -20.92
CA GLN A 167 -18.07 -15.17 -20.74
C GLN A 167 -19.17 -14.63 -21.67
N ASP A 168 -20.25 -15.38 -21.87
CA ASP A 168 -21.38 -14.86 -22.64
C ASP A 168 -22.39 -14.24 -21.68
N LYS A 169 -22.29 -12.90 -21.52
CA LYS A 169 -23.07 -11.99 -20.65
C LYS A 169 -22.59 -11.86 -19.21
N TYR A 170 -21.51 -11.10 -19.01
CA TYR A 170 -21.31 -10.38 -17.75
C TYR A 170 -21.74 -8.92 -17.94
N GLU A 171 -22.98 -8.60 -17.56
CA GLU A 171 -23.46 -7.22 -17.42
C GLU A 171 -23.51 -6.90 -15.91
N PRO A 172 -22.71 -5.95 -15.41
CA PRO A 172 -22.78 -5.57 -14.00
C PRO A 172 -24.12 -4.88 -13.74
N GLU A 173 -24.84 -5.32 -12.72
CA GLU A 173 -26.08 -4.64 -12.33
C GLU A 173 -25.80 -3.16 -11.98
N PRO A 174 -26.70 -2.23 -12.38
CA PRO A 174 -26.57 -0.84 -12.01
C PRO A 174 -26.64 -0.66 -10.49
N TRP A 175 -25.71 0.11 -9.94
CA TRP A 175 -25.65 0.38 -8.50
C TRP A 175 -26.91 1.09 -8.01
N ALA A 176 -27.68 0.42 -7.14
CA ALA A 176 -28.87 0.96 -6.50
C ALA A 176 -28.61 1.32 -5.02
N PRO A 177 -28.76 2.59 -4.59
CA PRO A 177 -28.55 2.98 -3.20
C PRO A 177 -29.66 2.43 -2.29
N LYS A 178 -29.29 1.70 -1.23
CA LYS A 178 -30.24 1.24 -0.20
C LYS A 178 -30.39 2.32 0.87
N ALA A 179 -31.51 3.05 0.85
CA ALA A 179 -31.86 3.98 1.92
C ALA A 179 -32.16 3.19 3.21
N ARG A 180 -31.32 3.34 4.25
CA ARG A 180 -31.62 2.81 5.58
C ARG A 180 -32.48 3.83 6.33
N LEU A 181 -33.75 3.50 6.55
CA LEU A 181 -34.58 4.23 7.52
C LEU A 181 -34.05 3.94 8.92
N ARG A 182 -33.57 4.99 9.59
CA ARG A 182 -33.11 4.94 10.98
C ARG A 182 -34.31 5.23 11.88
N GLY A 183 -34.76 4.25 12.67
CA GLY A 183 -35.71 4.48 13.77
C GLY A 183 -36.92 3.55 13.83
N GLN A 184 -36.69 2.24 14.03
CA GLN A 184 -37.62 1.38 14.75
C GLN A 184 -36.85 0.62 15.83
#